data_AF-A0AA96TSN7-F1
#
_entry.id   AF-A0AA96TSN7-F1
#
_cell.length_a   1.000
_cell.length_b   1.000
_cell.length_c   1.000
_cell.angle_alpha   90.00
_cell.angle_beta   90.00
_cell.angle_gamma   90.00
#
_symmetry.space_group_name_H-M   'P 1'
#
loop_
_entity.id
_entity.type
_entity.pdbx_description
1 polymer ?
#
loop_
_entity_poly.entity_id
_entity_poly.type
_entity_poly.pdbx_seq_one_letter_code
_entity_poly.pdbx_strand_id
1 'polypeptide(L)'
;MTTIDLGLPELGGLAGVPTTDEPQKAKDYKSDQEVRWCPGCGDYIVLNAVQSFLPSLGLKRENIVFVSGIGCSSRFPYYMNTYGMHSIHGRAPAIATGLAVSRPDLSVWVVTGDGDALSIGGNHLIHTLRRNVNLKILLFNNRIYGLTKGQYSPTSETGKITKSTPAGSLDHPFNPVSLALGAEASFVGRALDSDKKGLTEVLRQAAEHRGSALVEIYQNCPIFNDGAFDVLKDADDAKRRIINLEHGKPITFGVDGEYGVVRSGFAGLEVAKISEVGMESVVVHDATLEDPSYAFALSRLSAQDLSHTVTGVFRNVKRTTYDDAARDQVEKAKAAKPANLAALLHGKDTWTVLGD
;
A
#
# COMPACT_ATOMS: atom_id res chain seq x y z
N MET A 1 15.79 -19.62 -11.04
CA MET A 1 15.09 -19.99 -12.28
C MET A 1 14.44 -18.73 -12.77
N THR A 2 14.96 -18.20 -13.86
CA THR A 2 14.53 -16.95 -14.49
C THR A 2 13.04 -17.05 -14.83
N THR A 3 12.29 -16.01 -14.46
CA THR A 3 10.97 -15.69 -15.01
C THR A 3 10.98 -16.02 -16.51
N ILE A 4 10.01 -16.83 -16.95
CA ILE A 4 9.74 -17.00 -18.37
C ILE A 4 9.44 -15.60 -18.88
N ASP A 5 10.37 -15.02 -19.64
CA ASP A 5 10.13 -13.79 -20.37
C ASP A 5 9.05 -14.11 -21.40
N LEU A 6 7.81 -13.72 -21.08
CA LEU A 6 6.65 -13.92 -21.94
C LEU A 6 6.68 -12.98 -23.16
N GLY A 7 7.76 -12.20 -23.37
CA GLY A 7 7.92 -11.27 -24.47
C GLY A 7 6.93 -10.10 -24.43
N LEU A 8 6.37 -9.81 -23.25
CA LEU A 8 5.46 -8.68 -23.05
C LEU A 8 6.28 -7.37 -22.96
N PRO A 9 5.84 -6.26 -23.59
CA PRO A 9 6.56 -4.99 -23.49
C PRO A 9 6.66 -4.52 -22.04
N GLU A 10 7.78 -3.90 -21.66
CA GLU A 10 7.91 -3.27 -20.34
C GLU A 10 6.98 -2.06 -20.26
N LEU A 11 5.94 -2.18 -19.44
CA LEU A 11 4.95 -1.14 -19.21
C LEU A 11 5.15 -0.50 -17.83
N GLY A 12 5.06 0.84 -17.76
CA GLY A 12 4.95 1.55 -16.48
C GLY A 12 3.58 1.38 -15.84
N GLY A 13 3.45 1.67 -14.54
CA GLY A 13 2.21 1.52 -13.75
C GLY A 13 1.02 2.34 -14.24
N LEU A 14 1.29 3.38 -15.04
CA LEU A 14 0.29 4.25 -15.67
C LEU A 14 0.18 4.05 -17.19
N ALA A 15 0.90 3.09 -17.76
CA ALA A 15 0.86 2.84 -19.20
C ALA A 15 -0.54 2.38 -19.62
N GLY A 16 -1.08 3.05 -20.64
CA GLY A 16 -2.45 2.85 -21.14
C GLY A 16 -3.50 3.76 -20.50
N VAL A 17 -3.17 4.49 -19.43
CA VAL A 17 -4.09 5.44 -18.79
C VAL A 17 -4.09 6.77 -19.56
N PRO A 18 -5.24 7.29 -20.00
CA PRO A 18 -5.33 8.56 -20.71
C PRO A 18 -4.77 9.75 -19.93
N THR A 19 -3.97 10.57 -20.60
CA THR A 19 -3.37 11.80 -20.07
C THR A 19 -4.12 13.05 -20.54
N THR A 20 -3.82 14.18 -19.91
CA THR A 20 -4.28 15.51 -20.33
C THR A 20 -3.14 16.52 -20.24
N ASP A 21 -3.12 17.47 -21.18
CA ASP A 21 -2.18 18.59 -21.19
C ASP A 21 -2.76 19.82 -20.46
N GLU A 22 -4.03 19.75 -20.02
CA GLU A 22 -4.64 20.83 -19.26
C GLU A 22 -3.98 20.97 -17.87
N PRO A 23 -3.61 22.19 -17.44
CA PRO A 23 -3.04 22.40 -16.11
C PRO A 23 -4.03 21.99 -15.01
N GLN A 24 -3.67 20.98 -14.22
CA GLN A 24 -4.45 20.53 -13.07
C GLN A 24 -3.85 21.05 -11.77
N LYS A 25 -4.69 21.32 -10.77
CA LYS A 25 -4.31 21.76 -9.43
C LYS A 25 -5.01 20.91 -8.38
N ALA A 26 -4.51 20.95 -7.14
CA ALA A 26 -5.07 20.18 -6.03
C ALA A 26 -6.58 20.40 -5.81
N LYS A 27 -7.07 21.62 -6.06
CA LYS A 27 -8.51 21.97 -5.95
C LYS A 27 -9.39 21.17 -6.91
N ASP A 28 -8.87 20.76 -8.06
CA ASP A 28 -9.64 20.05 -9.08
C ASP A 28 -9.92 18.60 -8.66
N TYR A 29 -9.16 18.09 -7.68
CA TYR A 29 -9.37 16.77 -7.08
C TYR A 29 -10.20 16.80 -5.79
N LYS A 30 -10.63 17.98 -5.33
CA LYS A 30 -11.51 18.13 -4.16
C LYS A 30 -12.97 18.04 -4.60
N SER A 31 -13.75 17.19 -3.94
CA SER A 31 -15.21 17.18 -4.13
C SER A 31 -15.87 18.35 -3.37
N ASP A 32 -17.16 18.55 -3.60
CA ASP A 32 -18.00 19.50 -2.89
C ASP A 32 -18.49 18.98 -1.51
N GLN A 33 -18.10 17.76 -1.14
CA GLN A 33 -18.53 17.12 0.10
C GLN A 33 -17.73 17.61 1.29
N GLU A 34 -18.44 17.91 2.39
CA GLU A 34 -17.80 18.24 3.65
C GLU A 34 -17.07 17.03 4.25
N VAL A 35 -15.80 17.23 4.62
CA VAL A 35 -14.99 16.20 5.27
C VAL A 35 -15.42 16.03 6.72
N ARG A 36 -15.87 14.83 7.09
CA ARG A 36 -16.48 14.52 8.40
C ARG A 36 -15.56 13.73 9.34
N TRP A 37 -14.25 13.92 9.22
CA TRP A 37 -13.29 13.34 10.16
C TRP A 37 -13.15 14.23 11.39
N CYS A 38 -12.61 13.68 12.47
CA CYS A 38 -12.40 14.44 13.70
C CYS A 38 -11.31 15.50 13.49
N PRO A 39 -11.42 16.70 14.11
CA PRO A 39 -10.35 17.68 14.10
C PRO A 39 -9.02 17.06 14.56
N GLY A 40 -7.94 17.30 13.80
CA GLY A 40 -6.62 16.73 14.07
C GLY A 40 -6.40 15.28 13.57
N CYS A 41 -7.38 14.67 12.90
CA CYS A 41 -7.21 13.33 12.33
C CYS A 41 -6.19 13.31 11.18
N GLY A 42 -5.29 12.33 11.19
CA GLY A 42 -4.27 12.14 10.15
C GLY A 42 -4.85 11.94 8.75
N ASP A 43 -6.09 11.41 8.65
CA ASP A 43 -6.80 11.23 7.38
C ASP A 43 -6.88 12.55 6.56
N TYR A 44 -7.01 13.72 7.22
CA TYR A 44 -6.99 15.03 6.54
C TYR A 44 -5.65 15.31 5.85
N ILE A 45 -4.55 14.93 6.50
CA ILE A 45 -3.20 15.21 5.99
C ILE A 45 -2.94 14.33 4.77
N VAL A 46 -3.27 13.05 4.87
CA VAL A 46 -3.12 12.09 3.77
C VAL A 46 -4.01 12.48 2.58
N LEU A 47 -5.27 12.86 2.81
CA LEU A 47 -6.18 13.33 1.75
C LEU A 47 -5.60 14.55 1.02
N ASN A 48 -5.14 15.56 1.75
CA ASN A 48 -4.55 16.75 1.14
C ASN A 48 -3.25 16.42 0.37
N ALA A 49 -2.43 15.51 0.88
CA ALA A 49 -1.22 15.06 0.20
C ALA A 49 -1.56 14.38 -1.13
N VAL A 50 -2.50 13.44 -1.14
CA VAL A 50 -2.95 12.77 -2.37
C VAL A 50 -3.55 13.76 -3.35
N GLN A 51 -4.46 14.64 -2.93
CA GLN A 51 -5.06 15.66 -3.80
C GLN A 51 -4.01 16.60 -4.41
N SER A 52 -2.93 16.90 -3.68
CA SER A 52 -1.84 17.74 -4.17
C SER A 52 -0.87 16.99 -5.09
N PHE A 53 -0.76 15.68 -4.90
CA PHE A 53 0.09 14.80 -5.68
C PHE A 53 -0.52 14.43 -7.04
N LEU A 54 -1.82 14.10 -7.10
CA LEU A 54 -2.47 13.62 -8.33
C LEU A 54 -2.27 14.51 -9.58
N PRO A 55 -2.27 15.87 -9.50
CA PRO A 55 -1.97 16.71 -10.65
C PRO A 55 -0.63 16.39 -11.32
N SER A 56 0.38 15.96 -10.55
CA SER A 56 1.71 15.65 -11.08
C SER A 56 1.74 14.41 -11.97
N LEU A 57 0.69 13.58 -11.93
CA LEU A 57 0.59 12.38 -12.78
C LEU A 57 0.15 12.70 -14.22
N GLY A 58 -0.41 13.88 -14.47
CA GLY A 58 -0.88 14.29 -15.81
C GLY A 58 -2.02 13.45 -16.36
N LEU A 59 -2.70 12.65 -15.54
CA LEU A 59 -3.79 11.76 -15.95
C LEU A 59 -5.11 12.52 -16.07
N LYS A 60 -5.98 12.06 -16.97
CA LYS A 60 -7.38 12.47 -16.95
C LYS A 60 -8.03 12.03 -15.65
N ARG A 61 -8.74 12.95 -15.02
CA ARG A 61 -9.31 12.75 -13.68
C ARG A 61 -10.38 11.65 -13.66
N GLU A 62 -11.14 11.53 -14.74
CA GLU A 62 -12.11 10.46 -14.99
C GLU A 62 -11.48 9.07 -15.20
N ASN A 63 -10.15 8.99 -15.37
CA ASN A 63 -9.40 7.74 -15.48
C ASN A 63 -8.69 7.34 -14.17
N ILE A 64 -8.89 8.10 -13.08
CA ILE A 64 -8.42 7.75 -11.73
C ILE A 64 -9.62 7.25 -10.93
N VAL A 65 -9.49 6.08 -10.30
CA VAL A 65 -10.58 5.49 -9.52
C VAL A 65 -10.11 5.12 -8.11
N PHE A 66 -10.82 5.62 -7.10
CA PHE A 66 -10.60 5.25 -5.71
C PHE A 66 -11.67 4.26 -5.22
N VAL A 67 -11.25 3.05 -4.85
CA VAL A 67 -12.10 2.02 -4.24
C VAL A 67 -11.76 1.92 -2.77
N SER A 68 -12.74 1.94 -1.87
CA SER A 68 -12.50 1.83 -0.44
C SER A 68 -13.38 0.80 0.25
N GLY A 69 -12.94 0.33 1.43
CA GLY A 69 -13.66 -0.63 2.26
C GLY A 69 -14.67 0.07 3.17
N ILE A 70 -14.66 -0.25 4.47
CA ILE A 70 -15.46 0.46 5.49
C ILE A 70 -14.56 0.89 6.65
N GLY A 71 -14.70 2.14 7.09
CA GLY A 71 -13.89 2.74 8.16
C GLY A 71 -13.80 4.27 8.01
N CYS A 72 -13.14 4.94 8.95
CA CYS A 72 -12.87 6.39 8.82
C CYS A 72 -12.10 6.67 7.53
N SER A 73 -10.98 5.96 7.33
CA SER A 73 -10.17 6.03 6.10
C SER A 73 -10.99 5.74 4.85
N SER A 74 -11.96 4.84 4.91
CA SER A 74 -12.73 4.42 3.73
C SER A 74 -13.76 5.45 3.26
N ARG A 75 -13.96 6.56 3.97
CA ARG A 75 -14.72 7.71 3.46
C ARG A 75 -13.97 8.47 2.35
N PHE A 76 -12.69 8.18 2.14
CA PHE A 76 -11.81 8.88 1.21
C PHE A 76 -12.42 9.12 -0.19
N PRO A 77 -13.06 8.15 -0.88
CA PRO A 77 -13.58 8.40 -2.22
C PRO A 77 -14.67 9.49 -2.28
N TYR A 78 -15.41 9.74 -1.19
CA TYR A 78 -16.38 10.84 -1.15
C TYR A 78 -15.74 12.23 -1.25
N TYR A 79 -14.45 12.33 -0.88
CA TYR A 79 -13.71 13.58 -0.83
C TYR A 79 -12.83 13.81 -2.07
N MET A 80 -12.91 12.88 -3.03
CA MET A 80 -12.19 12.93 -4.29
C MET A 80 -13.16 13.29 -5.42
N ASN A 81 -12.76 14.24 -6.25
CA ASN A 81 -13.51 14.60 -7.46
C ASN A 81 -13.03 13.75 -8.66
N THR A 82 -13.10 12.43 -8.50
CA THR A 82 -12.76 11.41 -9.48
C THR A 82 -13.88 10.36 -9.50
N TYR A 83 -13.76 9.29 -10.30
CA TYR A 83 -14.60 8.13 -10.04
C TYR A 83 -14.19 7.49 -8.70
N GLY A 84 -15.16 6.91 -8.00
CA GLY A 84 -14.92 6.25 -6.74
C GLY A 84 -16.02 5.28 -6.35
N MET A 85 -15.66 4.28 -5.53
CA MET A 85 -16.58 3.29 -4.99
C MET A 85 -16.28 3.07 -3.51
N HIS A 86 -17.22 3.44 -2.65
CA HIS A 86 -17.24 3.02 -1.25
C HIS A 86 -17.92 1.66 -1.19
N SER A 87 -17.13 0.61 -0.98
CA SER A 87 -17.59 -0.76 -1.10
C SER A 87 -18.06 -1.33 0.25
N ILE A 88 -17.77 -2.60 0.52
CA ILE A 88 -18.12 -3.28 1.78
C ILE A 88 -16.84 -3.69 2.52
N HIS A 89 -16.96 -3.89 3.83
CA HIS A 89 -15.84 -4.03 4.73
C HIS A 89 -14.88 -5.16 4.29
N GLY A 90 -13.62 -4.82 4.07
CA GLY A 90 -12.55 -5.71 3.64
C GLY A 90 -12.66 -6.26 2.23
N ARG A 91 -13.53 -5.71 1.36
CA ARG A 91 -13.69 -6.20 -0.03
C ARG A 91 -13.14 -5.26 -1.10
N ALA A 92 -12.60 -4.11 -0.71
CA ALA A 92 -12.02 -3.16 -1.65
C ALA A 92 -10.94 -3.76 -2.56
N PRO A 93 -9.97 -4.58 -2.08
CA PRO A 93 -8.99 -5.21 -2.96
C PRO A 93 -9.62 -6.16 -3.99
N ALA A 94 -10.66 -6.90 -3.61
CA ALA A 94 -11.35 -7.83 -4.51
C ALA A 94 -12.11 -7.09 -5.63
N ILE A 95 -12.82 -6.03 -5.27
CA ILE A 95 -13.56 -5.19 -6.21
C ILE A 95 -12.61 -4.44 -7.15
N ALA A 96 -11.56 -3.84 -6.60
CA ALA A 96 -10.53 -3.15 -7.37
C ALA A 96 -9.82 -4.09 -8.35
N THR A 97 -9.62 -5.36 -7.97
CA THR A 97 -9.08 -6.38 -8.88
C THR A 97 -9.99 -6.58 -10.10
N GLY A 98 -11.30 -6.71 -9.90
CA GLY A 98 -12.25 -6.84 -11.02
C GLY A 98 -12.19 -5.64 -11.97
N LEU A 99 -12.08 -4.43 -11.41
CA LEU A 99 -11.94 -3.20 -12.18
C LEU A 99 -10.64 -3.15 -12.99
N ALA A 100 -9.49 -3.39 -12.35
CA ALA A 100 -8.18 -3.34 -13.00
C ALA A 100 -8.02 -4.39 -14.11
N VAL A 101 -8.60 -5.58 -13.93
CA VAL A 101 -8.61 -6.63 -14.96
C VAL A 101 -9.44 -6.20 -16.17
N SER A 102 -10.61 -5.60 -15.93
CA SER A 102 -11.57 -5.25 -16.99
C SER A 102 -11.26 -3.96 -17.72
N ARG A 103 -10.54 -3.02 -17.09
CA ARG A 103 -10.30 -1.66 -17.60
C ARG A 103 -8.82 -1.26 -17.46
N PRO A 104 -7.96 -1.66 -18.43
CA PRO A 104 -6.52 -1.35 -18.41
C PRO A 104 -6.21 0.16 -18.54
N ASP A 105 -7.20 0.96 -18.91
CA ASP A 105 -7.12 2.40 -19.10
C ASP A 105 -7.42 3.22 -17.83
N LEU A 106 -7.47 2.57 -16.66
CA LEU A 106 -7.72 3.21 -15.37
C LEU A 106 -6.53 3.10 -14.43
N SER A 107 -6.23 4.18 -13.71
CA SER A 107 -5.35 4.17 -12.54
C SER A 107 -6.18 3.85 -11.29
N VAL A 108 -6.08 2.62 -10.81
CA VAL A 108 -6.89 2.11 -9.70
C VAL A 108 -6.15 2.23 -8.37
N TRP A 109 -6.80 2.87 -7.40
CA TRP A 109 -6.31 3.11 -6.05
C TRP A 109 -7.27 2.50 -5.04
N VAL A 110 -6.75 1.77 -4.06
CA VAL A 110 -7.48 1.20 -2.94
C VAL A 110 -7.15 2.01 -1.69
N VAL A 111 -8.17 2.47 -0.97
CA VAL A 111 -8.02 3.12 0.34
C VAL A 111 -8.64 2.27 1.41
N THR A 112 -7.87 1.94 2.43
CA THR A 112 -8.27 0.99 3.47
C THR A 112 -7.64 1.35 4.81
N GLY A 113 -8.29 0.97 5.90
CA GLY A 113 -7.72 1.04 7.25
C GLY A 113 -6.98 -0.26 7.59
N ASP A 114 -6.12 -0.21 8.59
CA ASP A 114 -5.48 -1.40 9.20
C ASP A 114 -6.48 -2.53 9.48
N GLY A 115 -7.59 -2.25 10.16
CA GLY A 115 -8.62 -3.24 10.44
C GLY A 115 -9.38 -3.74 9.21
N ASP A 116 -9.66 -2.86 8.25
CA ASP A 116 -10.37 -3.22 7.02
C ASP A 116 -9.54 -4.19 6.15
N ALA A 117 -8.24 -3.94 5.99
CA ALA A 117 -7.37 -4.74 5.15
C ALA A 117 -6.67 -5.91 5.86
N LEU A 118 -6.34 -5.79 7.15
CA LEU A 118 -5.52 -6.78 7.86
C LEU A 118 -6.34 -7.71 8.76
N SER A 119 -7.62 -7.40 9.00
CA SER A 119 -8.57 -8.30 9.66
C SER A 119 -9.46 -8.97 8.60
N ILE A 120 -10.69 -8.49 8.44
CA ILE A 120 -11.70 -9.08 7.55
C ILE A 120 -11.29 -9.08 6.07
N GLY A 121 -10.41 -8.17 5.65
CA GLY A 121 -9.88 -8.07 4.29
C GLY A 121 -8.60 -8.86 4.03
N GLY A 122 -8.01 -9.49 5.05
CA GLY A 122 -6.64 -10.05 4.99
C GLY A 122 -6.42 -10.98 3.80
N ASN A 123 -7.35 -11.92 3.56
CA ASN A 123 -7.22 -12.88 2.47
C ASN A 123 -7.29 -12.22 1.07
N HIS A 124 -8.09 -11.16 0.92
CA HIS A 124 -8.18 -10.42 -0.33
C HIS A 124 -6.94 -9.58 -0.57
N LEU A 125 -6.37 -8.97 0.49
CA LEU A 125 -5.12 -8.22 0.41
C LEU A 125 -3.98 -9.12 -0.08
N ILE A 126 -3.71 -10.24 0.62
CA ILE A 126 -2.58 -11.11 0.27
C ILE A 126 -2.70 -11.70 -1.14
N HIS A 127 -3.92 -12.03 -1.58
CA HIS A 127 -4.11 -12.55 -2.94
C HIS A 127 -4.02 -11.48 -4.03
N THR A 128 -4.36 -10.23 -3.72
CA THR A 128 -4.14 -9.10 -4.64
C THR A 128 -2.64 -8.89 -4.84
N LEU A 129 -1.88 -8.82 -3.73
CA LEU A 129 -0.42 -8.68 -3.73
C LEU A 129 0.27 -9.85 -4.46
N ARG A 130 -0.09 -11.10 -4.12
CA ARG A 130 0.46 -12.31 -4.74
C ARG A 130 0.21 -12.38 -6.25
N ARG A 131 -0.98 -11.96 -6.70
CA ARG A 131 -1.33 -11.90 -8.12
C ARG A 131 -0.64 -10.76 -8.86
N ASN A 132 -0.09 -9.79 -8.14
CA ASN A 132 0.49 -8.60 -8.73
C ASN A 132 -0.48 -7.81 -9.62
N VAL A 133 -1.72 -7.62 -9.17
CA VAL A 133 -2.70 -6.82 -9.93
C VAL A 133 -2.22 -5.37 -9.99
N ASN A 134 -2.28 -4.71 -11.16
CA ASN A 134 -1.82 -3.33 -11.33
C ASN A 134 -2.73 -2.31 -10.61
N LEU A 135 -2.52 -2.14 -9.30
CA LEU A 135 -3.28 -1.21 -8.44
C LEU A 135 -2.43 -0.76 -7.24
N LYS A 136 -2.82 0.37 -6.64
CA LYS A 136 -2.10 1.00 -5.52
C LYS A 136 -2.95 0.91 -4.26
N ILE A 137 -2.43 0.37 -3.17
CA ILE A 137 -3.13 0.18 -1.90
C ILE A 137 -2.55 1.15 -0.87
N LEU A 138 -3.36 2.11 -0.45
CA LEU A 138 -3.05 3.04 0.63
C LEU A 138 -3.66 2.50 1.93
N LEU A 139 -2.81 1.98 2.81
CA LEU A 139 -3.19 1.40 4.09
C LEU A 139 -2.98 2.44 5.19
N PHE A 140 -4.08 3.00 5.70
CA PHE A 140 -4.10 3.99 6.75
C PHE A 140 -4.03 3.26 8.10
N ASN A 141 -2.85 3.25 8.71
CA ASN A 141 -2.60 2.54 9.96
C ASN A 141 -2.62 3.52 11.13
N ASN A 142 -3.71 3.51 11.88
CA ASN A 142 -3.87 4.27 13.13
C ASN A 142 -3.88 3.38 14.37
N ARG A 143 -3.63 2.08 14.18
CA ARG A 143 -3.65 1.03 15.19
C ARG A 143 -4.97 0.92 15.93
N ILE A 144 -6.11 1.28 15.32
CA ILE A 144 -7.42 1.21 15.99
C ILE A 144 -8.64 1.21 15.05
N TYR A 145 -9.72 0.53 15.43
CA TYR A 145 -11.00 0.70 14.75
C TYR A 145 -11.70 2.01 15.17
N GLY A 146 -11.35 3.11 14.50
CA GLY A 146 -11.89 4.43 14.82
C GLY A 146 -13.41 4.57 14.62
N LEU A 147 -13.93 4.13 13.46
CA LEU A 147 -15.35 4.34 13.08
C LEU A 147 -16.32 3.59 14.02
N THR A 148 -15.94 2.41 14.49
CA THR A 148 -16.73 1.58 15.42
C THR A 148 -16.48 1.94 16.89
N LYS A 149 -15.82 3.08 17.12
CA LYS A 149 -15.62 3.72 18.43
C LYS A 149 -14.52 3.13 19.32
N GLY A 150 -13.43 2.66 18.73
CA GLY A 150 -12.16 2.44 19.44
C GLY A 150 -11.96 1.02 19.98
N GLN A 151 -12.14 0.00 19.13
CA GLN A 151 -11.68 -1.38 19.39
C GLN A 151 -10.25 -1.55 18.88
N TYR A 152 -9.45 -2.42 19.51
CA TYR A 152 -8.11 -2.74 19.01
C TYR A 152 -8.18 -3.33 17.58
N SER A 153 -7.18 -3.01 16.77
CA SER A 153 -7.00 -3.49 15.40
C SER A 153 -5.86 -4.53 15.33
N PRO A 154 -5.65 -5.20 14.18
CA PRO A 154 -4.53 -6.12 14.00
C PRO A 154 -3.14 -5.48 14.07
N THR A 155 -3.03 -4.16 14.16
CA THR A 155 -1.76 -3.43 14.34
C THR A 155 -1.66 -2.76 15.72
N SER A 156 -2.66 -2.92 16.60
CA SER A 156 -2.61 -2.43 17.97
C SER A 156 -1.55 -3.16 18.79
N GLU A 157 -0.90 -2.44 19.69
CA GLU A 157 0.12 -2.98 20.56
C GLU A 157 -0.45 -4.05 21.50
N THR A 158 0.35 -5.08 21.81
CA THR A 158 0.03 -6.00 22.90
C THR A 158 -0.12 -5.22 24.21
N GLY A 159 -1.14 -5.54 25.00
CA GLY A 159 -1.50 -4.81 26.22
C GLY A 159 -2.37 -3.57 25.98
N LYS A 160 -2.67 -3.19 24.72
CA LYS A 160 -3.51 -2.01 24.45
C LYS A 160 -4.90 -2.16 25.04
N ILE A 161 -5.21 -1.30 26.03
CA ILE A 161 -6.54 -1.21 26.63
C ILE A 161 -7.47 -0.45 25.68
N THR A 162 -8.55 -1.10 25.27
CA THR A 162 -9.59 -0.52 24.41
C THR A 162 -10.97 -0.90 24.92
N LYS A 163 -12.05 -0.42 24.29
CA LYS A 163 -13.41 -0.76 24.74
C LYS A 163 -13.73 -2.25 24.71
N SER A 164 -13.19 -2.99 23.73
CA SER A 164 -13.38 -4.44 23.62
C SER A 164 -12.25 -5.25 24.28
N THR A 165 -11.16 -4.61 24.69
CA THR A 165 -10.03 -5.23 25.41
C THR A 165 -9.76 -4.46 26.71
N PRO A 166 -10.69 -4.48 27.68
CA PRO A 166 -10.52 -3.71 28.93
C PRO A 166 -9.34 -4.18 29.78
N ALA A 167 -8.90 -5.43 29.61
CA ALA A 167 -7.70 -5.99 30.27
C ALA A 167 -6.43 -5.88 29.41
N GLY A 168 -6.48 -5.18 28.28
CA GLY A 168 -5.40 -5.11 27.29
C GLY A 168 -5.53 -6.17 26.19
N SER A 169 -5.04 -5.84 24.99
CA SER A 169 -4.99 -6.79 23.87
C SER A 169 -3.98 -7.91 24.13
N LEU A 170 -4.36 -9.15 23.84
CA LEU A 170 -3.45 -10.31 23.89
C LEU A 170 -2.80 -10.60 22.53
N ASP A 171 -3.32 -9.99 21.47
CA ASP A 171 -2.91 -10.29 20.10
C ASP A 171 -1.49 -9.80 19.83
N HIS A 172 -0.77 -10.59 19.04
CA HIS A 172 0.50 -10.15 18.45
C HIS A 172 0.19 -9.32 17.20
N PRO A 173 0.59 -8.04 17.14
CA PRO A 173 0.27 -7.20 16.00
C PRO A 173 1.00 -7.64 14.74
N PHE A 174 0.30 -7.56 13.62
CA PHE A 174 0.93 -7.66 12.31
C PHE A 174 1.91 -6.51 12.10
N ASN A 175 3.00 -6.81 11.40
CA ASN A 175 3.80 -5.81 10.70
C ASN A 175 3.32 -5.79 9.24
N PRO A 176 2.63 -4.73 8.78
CA PRO A 176 2.02 -4.73 7.45
C PRO A 176 3.03 -4.84 6.31
N VAL A 177 4.23 -4.27 6.47
CA VAL A 177 5.33 -4.42 5.51
C VAL A 177 5.79 -5.88 5.44
N SER A 178 6.03 -6.54 6.58
CA SER A 178 6.37 -7.97 6.60
C SER A 178 5.27 -8.84 6.00
N LEU A 179 4.00 -8.56 6.29
CA LEU A 179 2.87 -9.30 5.73
C LEU A 179 2.85 -9.18 4.19
N ALA A 180 3.07 -7.97 3.67
CA ALA A 180 3.09 -7.72 2.23
C ALA A 180 4.28 -8.41 1.54
N LEU A 181 5.46 -8.35 2.14
CA LEU A 181 6.65 -9.03 1.65
C LEU A 181 6.47 -10.56 1.67
N GLY A 182 5.90 -11.11 2.74
CA GLY A 182 5.56 -12.54 2.83
C GLY A 182 4.45 -12.96 1.86
N ALA A 183 3.61 -12.03 1.40
CA ALA A 183 2.66 -12.23 0.31
C ALA A 183 3.26 -12.01 -1.09
N GLU A 184 4.59 -11.87 -1.19
CA GLU A 184 5.33 -11.65 -2.43
C GLU A 184 4.91 -10.37 -3.16
N ALA A 185 4.62 -9.29 -2.43
CA ALA A 185 4.35 -7.98 -3.05
C ALA A 185 5.57 -7.50 -3.86
N SER A 186 5.33 -6.96 -5.05
CA SER A 186 6.38 -6.40 -5.92
C SER A 186 6.74 -4.96 -5.57
N PHE A 187 5.87 -4.25 -4.86
CA PHE A 187 6.16 -2.94 -4.28
C PHE A 187 5.64 -2.83 -2.86
N VAL A 188 6.50 -2.37 -1.95
CA VAL A 188 6.15 -2.09 -0.55
C VAL A 188 6.85 -0.82 -0.09
N GLY A 189 6.06 0.15 0.41
CA GLY A 189 6.55 1.38 1.02
C GLY A 189 5.87 1.69 2.33
N ARG A 190 6.53 2.52 3.16
CA ARG A 190 5.95 3.10 4.37
C ARG A 190 6.19 4.61 4.41
N ALA A 191 5.18 5.35 4.83
CA ALA A 191 5.25 6.80 5.00
C ALA A 191 4.59 7.23 6.32
N LEU A 192 4.86 8.48 6.71
CA LEU A 192 4.23 9.15 7.84
C LEU A 192 3.33 10.26 7.32
N ASP A 193 2.18 10.49 7.95
CA ASP A 193 1.34 11.66 7.64
C ASP A 193 2.07 12.99 7.93
N SER A 194 2.95 13.02 8.92
CA SER A 194 3.77 14.17 9.31
C SER A 194 4.89 14.50 8.32
N ASP A 195 5.39 13.52 7.56
CA ASP A 195 6.43 13.73 6.53
C ASP A 195 5.80 13.79 5.13
N LYS A 196 5.32 14.99 4.78
CA LYS A 196 4.70 15.24 3.47
C LYS A 196 5.63 14.92 2.29
N LYS A 197 6.94 15.16 2.43
CA LYS A 197 7.90 14.93 1.35
C LYS A 197 8.10 13.43 1.13
N GLY A 198 8.37 12.69 2.20
CA GLY A 198 8.49 11.23 2.15
C GLY A 198 7.21 10.56 1.66
N LEU A 199 6.05 10.99 2.16
CA LEU A 199 4.75 10.49 1.69
C LEU A 199 4.55 10.72 0.19
N THR A 200 4.80 11.93 -0.30
CA THR A 200 4.65 12.26 -1.73
C THR A 200 5.58 11.42 -2.60
N GLU A 201 6.83 11.21 -2.16
CA GLU A 201 7.81 10.43 -2.91
C GLU A 201 7.43 8.94 -2.97
N VAL A 202 6.97 8.35 -1.86
CA VAL A 202 6.48 6.97 -1.86
C VAL A 202 5.24 6.82 -2.74
N LEU A 203 4.32 7.78 -2.71
CA LEU A 203 3.13 7.79 -3.60
C LEU A 203 3.53 7.89 -5.08
N ARG A 204 4.53 8.70 -5.42
CA ARG A 204 5.06 8.81 -6.79
C ARG A 204 5.60 7.48 -7.29
N GLN A 205 6.49 6.85 -6.53
CA GLN A 205 7.05 5.55 -6.89
C GLN A 205 5.97 4.45 -6.95
N ALA A 206 4.98 4.48 -6.05
CA ALA A 206 3.85 3.55 -6.08
C ALA A 206 2.96 3.76 -7.33
N ALA A 207 2.78 5.00 -7.78
CA ALA A 207 2.01 5.30 -8.99
C ALA A 207 2.69 4.76 -10.26
N GLU A 208 4.02 4.91 -10.32
CA GLU A 208 4.87 4.47 -11.43
C GLU A 208 5.06 2.96 -11.48
N HIS A 209 4.91 2.27 -10.35
CA HIS A 209 5.07 0.82 -10.26
C HIS A 209 3.97 0.07 -11.05
N ARG A 210 4.38 -0.85 -11.93
CA ARG A 210 3.50 -1.75 -12.67
C ARG A 210 3.26 -3.02 -11.85
N GLY A 211 2.16 -3.05 -11.12
CA GLY A 211 1.84 -4.15 -10.21
C GLY A 211 1.10 -3.70 -8.96
N SER A 212 1.02 -4.57 -7.98
CA SER A 212 0.40 -4.23 -6.70
C SER A 212 1.39 -3.50 -5.82
N ALA A 213 1.09 -2.24 -5.51
CA ALA A 213 1.89 -1.40 -4.61
C ALA A 213 1.19 -1.23 -3.26
N LEU A 214 1.77 -1.73 -2.18
CA LEU A 214 1.29 -1.41 -0.82
C LEU A 214 2.06 -0.22 -0.26
N VAL A 215 1.34 0.80 0.20
CA VAL A 215 1.87 1.93 0.96
C VAL A 215 1.21 1.94 2.33
N GLU A 216 1.97 1.58 3.37
CA GLU A 216 1.56 1.76 4.76
C GLU A 216 1.76 3.23 5.15
N ILE A 217 0.72 3.86 5.70
CA ILE A 217 0.78 5.26 6.13
C ILE A 217 0.42 5.30 7.61
N TYR A 218 1.39 5.65 8.45
CA TYR A 218 1.11 5.95 9.86
C TYR A 218 0.34 7.25 9.94
N GLN A 219 -0.83 7.18 10.58
CA GLN A 219 -1.75 8.29 10.67
C GLN A 219 -2.38 8.34 12.07
N ASN A 220 -2.56 9.54 12.61
CA ASN A 220 -3.07 9.71 13.97
C ASN A 220 -4.61 9.64 14.07
N CYS A 221 -5.12 8.90 15.07
CA CYS A 221 -6.54 8.90 15.45
C CYS A 221 -6.73 9.66 16.78
N PRO A 222 -7.03 10.97 16.76
CA PRO A 222 -7.01 11.81 17.97
C PRO A 222 -8.09 11.46 19.00
N ILE A 223 -9.15 10.76 18.59
CA ILE A 223 -10.27 10.44 19.50
C ILE A 223 -10.05 9.14 20.27
N PHE A 224 -9.42 8.14 19.65
CA PHE A 224 -9.35 6.79 20.22
C PHE A 224 -7.92 6.26 20.38
N ASN A 225 -6.94 6.81 19.65
CA ASN A 225 -5.55 6.38 19.75
C ASN A 225 -4.60 7.56 19.52
N ASP A 226 -4.81 8.63 20.28
CA ASP A 226 -4.03 9.85 20.14
C ASP A 226 -2.56 9.62 20.51
N GLY A 227 -1.68 10.26 19.76
CA GLY A 227 -0.24 10.21 19.98
C GLY A 227 0.44 8.87 19.69
N ALA A 228 -0.24 7.93 19.02
CA ALA A 228 0.30 6.60 18.71
C ALA A 228 1.65 6.63 17.96
N PHE A 229 1.95 7.73 17.28
CA PHE A 229 3.18 7.92 16.50
C PHE A 229 3.91 9.23 16.85
N ASP A 230 3.62 9.87 17.99
CA ASP A 230 4.18 11.20 18.30
C ASP A 230 5.69 11.20 18.48
N VAL A 231 6.27 10.08 18.93
CA VAL A 231 7.73 9.88 19.00
C VAL A 231 8.42 9.96 17.64
N LEU A 232 7.65 9.93 16.54
CA LEU A 232 8.14 10.08 15.17
C LEU A 232 7.89 11.49 14.60
N LYS A 233 7.35 12.41 15.40
CA LYS A 233 7.06 13.79 14.99
C LYS A 233 7.99 14.82 15.65
N ASP A 234 8.42 14.56 16.88
CA ASP A 234 9.38 15.43 17.58
C ASP A 234 10.72 15.45 16.84
N ALA A 235 11.28 16.62 16.56
CA ALA A 235 12.37 16.76 15.59
C ALA A 235 13.64 15.98 15.94
N ASP A 236 14.00 15.90 17.23
CA ASP A 236 15.22 15.21 17.66
C ASP A 236 14.97 13.71 17.87
N ASP A 237 13.83 13.35 18.46
CA ASP A 237 13.44 11.94 18.59
C ASP A 237 13.19 11.30 17.22
N ALA A 238 12.56 12.00 16.29
CA ALA A 238 12.31 11.54 14.92
C ALA A 238 13.62 11.26 14.19
N LYS A 239 14.63 12.14 14.27
CA LYS A 239 15.95 11.91 13.65
C LYS A 239 16.65 10.67 14.21
N ARG A 240 16.45 10.38 15.49
CA ARG A 240 17.02 9.19 16.16
C ARG A 240 16.24 7.91 15.90
N ARG A 241 14.98 8.00 15.47
CA ARG A 241 14.10 6.84 15.31
C ARG A 241 13.78 6.49 13.88
N ILE A 242 13.78 7.47 12.97
CA ILE A 242 13.38 7.28 11.58
C ILE A 242 14.60 6.91 10.73
N ILE A 243 14.48 5.77 10.06
CA ILE A 243 15.43 5.31 9.05
C ILE A 243 14.78 5.54 7.68
N ASN A 244 15.15 6.64 7.01
CA ASN A 244 14.64 6.95 5.68
C ASN A 244 15.43 6.19 4.61
N LEU A 245 14.76 5.30 3.90
CA LEU A 245 15.36 4.56 2.79
C LEU A 245 15.43 5.43 1.53
N GLU A 246 16.60 5.43 0.89
CA GLU A 246 16.80 6.00 -0.44
C GLU A 246 17.62 5.03 -1.29
N HIS A 247 17.07 4.61 -2.43
CA HIS A 247 17.72 3.62 -3.29
C HIS A 247 19.09 4.11 -3.77
N GLY A 248 20.09 3.24 -3.69
CA GLY A 248 21.48 3.52 -4.04
C GLY A 248 22.28 4.30 -2.99
N LYS A 249 21.69 4.64 -1.83
CA LYS A 249 22.40 5.34 -0.75
C LYS A 249 22.68 4.45 0.45
N PRO A 250 23.79 4.67 1.19
CA PRO A 250 24.02 4.08 2.49
C PRO A 250 22.86 4.38 3.45
N ILE A 251 22.44 3.40 4.24
CA ILE A 251 21.36 3.57 5.22
C ILE A 251 21.94 4.14 6.52
N THR A 252 21.88 5.47 6.64
CA THR A 252 22.35 6.22 7.80
C THR A 252 21.24 7.07 8.40
N PHE A 253 21.25 7.27 9.71
CA PHE A 253 20.29 8.09 10.45
C PHE A 253 20.90 8.58 11.78
N GLY A 254 20.12 9.32 12.56
CA GLY A 254 20.59 10.03 13.75
C GLY A 254 20.61 11.54 13.54
N VAL A 255 20.90 12.29 14.60
CA VAL A 255 20.91 13.77 14.54
C VAL A 255 22.04 14.26 13.64
N ASP A 256 23.18 13.58 13.71
CA ASP A 256 24.42 13.89 12.98
C ASP A 256 24.78 12.78 11.97
N GLY A 257 23.85 11.84 11.72
CA GLY A 257 24.09 10.67 10.88
C GLY A 257 25.00 9.64 11.55
N GLU A 258 24.98 9.56 12.88
CA GLU A 258 25.91 8.77 13.68
C GLU A 258 25.61 7.25 13.71
N TYR A 259 24.43 6.83 13.25
CA TYR A 259 24.00 5.43 13.18
C TYR A 259 23.85 4.94 11.74
N GLY A 260 24.14 3.66 11.52
CA GLY A 260 23.95 2.98 10.24
C GLY A 260 23.33 1.61 10.40
N VAL A 261 22.67 1.13 9.34
CA VAL A 261 22.19 -0.26 9.27
C VAL A 261 23.30 -1.13 8.68
N VAL A 262 23.69 -2.17 9.42
CA VAL A 262 24.76 -3.11 9.05
C VAL A 262 24.22 -4.53 8.94
N ARG A 263 24.97 -5.41 8.27
CA ARG A 263 24.64 -6.85 8.23
C ARG A 263 24.92 -7.49 9.58
N SER A 264 24.00 -8.31 10.07
CA SER A 264 24.11 -9.06 11.32
C SER A 264 23.83 -10.55 11.10
N GLY A 265 24.71 -11.42 11.59
CA GLY A 265 24.57 -12.87 11.44
C GLY A 265 24.47 -13.34 9.98
N PHE A 266 23.71 -14.42 9.74
CA PHE A 266 23.61 -15.06 8.42
C PHE A 266 22.73 -14.28 7.42
N ALA A 267 21.66 -13.61 7.88
CA ALA A 267 20.71 -12.93 7.00
C ALA A 267 20.01 -11.72 7.67
N GLY A 268 20.53 -11.25 8.81
CA GLY A 268 19.93 -10.17 9.59
C GLY A 268 20.47 -8.80 9.22
N LEU A 269 19.75 -7.77 9.66
CA LEU A 269 20.21 -6.39 9.71
C LEU A 269 20.10 -5.91 11.15
N GLU A 270 21.04 -5.07 11.56
CA GLU A 270 21.01 -4.40 12.87
C GLU A 270 21.45 -2.95 12.75
N VAL A 271 21.16 -2.17 13.79
CA VAL A 271 21.64 -0.79 13.93
C VAL A 271 22.94 -0.80 14.70
N ALA A 272 23.95 -0.11 14.16
CA ALA A 272 25.24 0.07 14.82
C ALA A 272 25.68 1.54 14.73
N LYS A 273 26.53 1.96 15.67
CA LYS A 273 27.15 3.28 15.64
C LYS A 273 28.29 3.30 14.63
N ILE A 274 28.26 4.22 13.67
CA ILE A 274 29.22 4.24 12.55
C ILE A 274 30.67 4.41 13.05
N SER A 275 30.87 5.14 14.15
CA SER A 275 32.20 5.30 14.77
C SER A 275 32.83 4.00 15.27
N GLU A 276 32.05 2.94 15.45
CA GLU A 276 32.50 1.64 15.97
C GLU A 276 32.71 0.62 14.86
N VAL A 277 31.89 0.67 13.80
CA VAL A 277 31.87 -0.34 12.72
C VAL A 277 32.45 0.13 11.39
N GLY A 278 32.68 1.43 11.23
CA GLY A 278 33.13 2.02 9.95
C GLY A 278 31.99 2.20 8.94
N MET A 279 32.13 3.18 8.04
CA MET A 279 31.12 3.52 7.03
C MET A 279 30.99 2.43 5.96
N GLU A 280 32.07 1.69 5.69
CA GLU A 280 32.14 0.57 4.76
C GLU A 280 31.26 -0.62 5.17
N SER A 281 30.93 -0.73 6.45
CA SER A 281 30.03 -1.76 6.99
C SER A 281 28.55 -1.41 6.79
N VAL A 282 28.23 -0.15 6.49
CA VAL A 282 26.86 0.33 6.31
C VAL A 282 26.30 -0.18 4.99
N VAL A 283 25.11 -0.78 5.06
CA VAL A 283 24.42 -1.32 3.89
C VAL A 283 23.94 -0.18 3.00
N VAL A 284 24.22 -0.31 1.70
CA VAL A 284 23.62 0.53 0.66
C VAL A 284 22.24 -0.03 0.32
N HIS A 285 21.22 0.82 0.36
CA HIS A 285 19.85 0.39 0.13
C HIS A 285 19.59 0.05 -1.33
N ASP A 286 19.04 -1.13 -1.58
CA ASP A 286 18.60 -1.56 -2.91
C ASP A 286 17.17 -2.11 -2.88
N ALA A 287 16.21 -1.24 -3.18
CA ALA A 287 14.80 -1.61 -3.36
C ALA A 287 14.54 -2.58 -4.53
N THR A 288 15.48 -2.77 -5.46
CA THR A 288 15.28 -3.55 -6.69
C THR A 288 15.71 -5.02 -6.58
N LEU A 289 16.23 -5.44 -5.42
CA LEU A 289 16.59 -6.83 -5.16
C LEU A 289 15.38 -7.76 -5.28
N GLU A 290 15.48 -8.75 -6.16
CA GLU A 290 14.38 -9.72 -6.41
C GLU A 290 14.07 -10.58 -5.19
N ASP A 291 15.07 -10.98 -4.39
CA ASP A 291 14.85 -11.72 -3.15
C ASP A 291 14.24 -10.82 -2.07
N PRO A 292 13.04 -11.12 -1.53
CA PRO A 292 12.39 -10.28 -0.53
C PRO A 292 13.07 -10.32 0.84
N SER A 293 14.02 -11.23 1.09
CA SER A 293 14.66 -11.43 2.40
C SER A 293 15.33 -10.15 2.93
N TYR A 294 15.98 -9.39 2.05
CA TYR A 294 16.59 -8.11 2.41
C TYR A 294 15.55 -7.08 2.88
N ALA A 295 14.48 -6.89 2.09
CA ALA A 295 13.38 -5.99 2.45
C ALA A 295 12.66 -6.46 3.72
N PHE A 296 12.58 -7.78 3.94
CA PHE A 296 11.98 -8.38 5.13
C PHE A 296 12.83 -8.14 6.38
N ALA A 297 14.16 -8.22 6.26
CA ALA A 297 15.07 -7.86 7.35
C ALA A 297 14.92 -6.37 7.73
N LEU A 298 14.85 -5.47 6.73
CA LEU A 298 14.60 -4.04 6.97
C LEU A 298 13.29 -3.80 7.73
N SER A 299 12.22 -4.50 7.35
CA SER A 299 10.92 -4.30 8.00
C SER A 299 10.88 -4.76 9.45
N ARG A 300 11.89 -5.51 9.90
CA ARG A 300 12.03 -6.07 11.26
C ARG A 300 13.04 -5.34 12.13
N LEU A 301 13.67 -4.26 11.66
CA LEU A 301 14.59 -3.43 12.44
C LEU A 301 13.93 -2.76 13.66
N SER A 302 12.61 -2.53 13.60
CA SER A 302 11.83 -1.97 14.69
C SER A 302 10.61 -2.82 14.99
N ALA A 303 10.28 -2.88 16.28
CA ALA A 303 9.08 -3.51 16.77
C ALA A 303 7.96 -2.46 16.91
N GLN A 304 7.01 -2.71 17.82
CA GLN A 304 5.93 -1.78 18.10
C GLN A 304 6.37 -0.54 18.89
N ASP A 305 7.60 -0.55 19.42
CA ASP A 305 8.23 0.51 20.22
C ASP A 305 8.73 1.71 19.38
N LEU A 306 8.72 1.58 18.05
CA LEU A 306 9.08 2.63 17.10
C LEU A 306 10.51 3.16 17.29
N SER A 307 11.44 2.33 17.78
CA SER A 307 12.83 2.71 18.03
C SER A 307 13.66 2.89 16.76
N HIS A 308 13.39 2.09 15.72
CA HIS A 308 14.11 2.13 14.44
C HIS A 308 13.14 2.07 13.24
N THR A 309 12.18 2.99 13.23
CA THR A 309 11.09 3.01 12.27
C THR A 309 11.61 3.29 10.86
N VAL A 310 11.63 2.25 10.02
CA VAL A 310 12.02 2.35 8.63
C VAL A 310 10.88 2.92 7.78
N THR A 311 11.16 3.93 6.98
CA THR A 311 10.26 4.65 6.05
C THR A 311 10.88 4.70 4.65
N GLY A 312 10.08 5.04 3.64
CA GLY A 312 10.48 5.00 2.23
C GLY A 312 10.04 3.70 1.55
N VAL A 313 10.66 3.39 0.41
CA VAL A 313 10.34 2.20 -0.39
C VAL A 313 11.28 1.07 -0.01
N PHE A 314 10.73 -0.05 0.50
CA PHE A 314 11.50 -1.23 0.88
C PHE A 314 11.83 -2.10 -0.33
N ARG A 315 10.89 -2.17 -1.27
CA ARG A 315 10.92 -3.06 -2.42
C ARG A 315 10.18 -2.42 -3.58
N ASN A 316 10.75 -2.53 -4.78
CA ASN A 316 10.19 -2.13 -6.06
C ASN A 316 10.82 -2.98 -7.16
N VAL A 317 10.23 -4.15 -7.43
CA VAL A 317 10.74 -5.14 -8.40
C VAL A 317 9.76 -5.33 -9.54
N LYS A 318 10.27 -5.66 -10.73
CA LYS A 318 9.41 -5.95 -11.89
C LYS A 318 8.88 -7.38 -11.81
N ARG A 319 7.59 -7.55 -12.04
CA ARG A 319 6.94 -8.86 -12.20
C ARG A 319 5.73 -8.71 -13.12
N THR A 320 5.42 -9.74 -13.91
CA THR A 320 4.20 -9.76 -14.73
C THR A 320 2.98 -9.49 -13.86
N THR A 321 2.06 -8.65 -14.34
CA THR A 321 0.79 -8.39 -13.65
C THR A 321 -0.25 -9.41 -14.06
N TYR A 322 -1.12 -9.80 -13.11
CA TYR A 322 -2.20 -10.74 -13.41
C TYR A 322 -3.16 -10.20 -14.47
N ASP A 323 -3.46 -8.91 -14.43
CA ASP A 323 -4.42 -8.29 -15.34
C ASP A 323 -3.88 -8.21 -16.78
N ASP A 324 -2.58 -7.97 -16.99
CA ASP A 324 -1.98 -8.05 -18.33
C ASP A 324 -2.00 -9.48 -18.87
N ALA A 325 -1.60 -10.46 -18.06
CA ALA A 325 -1.62 -11.87 -18.45
C ALA A 325 -3.04 -12.39 -18.76
N ALA A 326 -4.04 -11.99 -17.96
CA ALA A 326 -5.43 -12.36 -18.17
C ALA A 326 -5.99 -11.78 -19.49
N ARG A 327 -5.66 -10.52 -19.81
CA ARG A 327 -6.06 -9.90 -21.07
C ARG A 327 -5.38 -10.55 -22.28
N ASP A 328 -4.08 -10.82 -22.20
CA ASP A 328 -3.34 -11.53 -23.25
C ASP A 328 -3.94 -12.91 -23.53
N GLN A 329 -4.31 -13.65 -22.49
CA GLN A 329 -5.01 -14.94 -22.63
C GLN A 329 -6.34 -14.80 -23.40
N VAL A 330 -7.13 -13.74 -23.11
CA VAL A 330 -8.40 -13.47 -23.80
C VAL A 330 -8.17 -13.09 -25.26
N GLU A 331 -7.18 -12.25 -25.57
CA GLU A 331 -6.87 -11.87 -26.95
C GLU A 331 -6.35 -13.05 -27.78
N LYS A 332 -5.50 -13.90 -27.21
CA LYS A 332 -5.07 -15.16 -27.84
C LYS A 332 -6.26 -16.08 -28.13
N ALA A 333 -7.20 -16.21 -27.20
CA ALA A 333 -8.40 -17.03 -27.40
C ALA A 333 -9.30 -16.49 -28.53
N LYS A 334 -9.50 -15.17 -28.60
CA LYS A 334 -10.26 -14.51 -29.68
C LYS A 334 -9.60 -14.71 -31.05
N ALA A 335 -8.28 -14.62 -31.11
CA ALA A 335 -7.52 -14.83 -32.35
C ALA A 335 -7.56 -16.29 -32.82
N ALA A 336 -7.59 -17.25 -31.89
CA ALA A 336 -7.57 -18.68 -32.20
C ALA A 336 -8.92 -19.20 -32.73
N LYS A 337 -10.05 -18.69 -32.24
CA LYS A 337 -11.39 -19.15 -32.65
C LYS A 337 -12.41 -18.01 -32.61
N PRO A 338 -13.25 -17.85 -33.66
CA PRO A 338 -14.38 -16.92 -33.62
C PRO A 338 -15.32 -17.24 -32.46
N ALA A 339 -15.71 -16.22 -31.70
CA ALA A 339 -16.66 -16.38 -30.61
C ALA A 339 -18.05 -16.80 -31.15
N ASN A 340 -18.62 -17.85 -30.58
CA ASN A 340 -20.00 -18.27 -30.86
C ASN A 340 -20.71 -18.61 -29.54
N LEU A 341 -21.38 -17.61 -28.97
CA LEU A 341 -22.08 -17.74 -27.69
C LEU A 341 -23.24 -18.75 -27.76
N ALA A 342 -23.99 -18.78 -28.86
CA ALA A 342 -25.09 -19.72 -29.04
C ALA A 342 -24.61 -21.19 -28.99
N ALA A 343 -23.49 -21.49 -29.65
CA ALA A 343 -22.89 -22.81 -29.60
C ALA A 343 -22.33 -23.18 -28.22
N LEU A 344 -21.88 -22.21 -27.42
CA LEU A 344 -21.43 -22.43 -26.04
C LEU A 344 -22.61 -22.70 -25.09
N LEU A 345 -23.67 -21.90 -25.19
CA LEU A 345 -24.88 -22.08 -24.36
C LEU A 345 -25.61 -23.38 -24.69
N HIS A 346 -25.64 -23.77 -25.97
CA HIS A 346 -26.20 -25.05 -26.44
C HIS A 346 -25.13 -26.15 -26.53
N GLY A 347 -24.07 -26.02 -25.73
CA GLY A 347 -22.97 -26.98 -25.67
C GLY A 347 -23.44 -28.36 -25.23
N LYS A 348 -22.51 -29.33 -25.27
CA LYS A 348 -22.82 -30.74 -24.96
C LYS A 348 -22.97 -31.01 -23.45
N ASP A 349 -22.54 -30.08 -22.61
CA ASP A 349 -22.49 -30.22 -21.16
C ASP A 349 -23.71 -29.57 -20.49
N THR A 350 -24.91 -30.14 -20.70
CA THR A 350 -26.13 -29.74 -20.00
C THR A 350 -26.46 -30.72 -18.88
N TRP A 351 -26.84 -30.22 -17.70
CA TRP A 351 -27.42 -31.03 -16.63
C TRP A 351 -28.88 -30.61 -16.39
N THR A 352 -29.76 -31.59 -16.20
CA THR A 352 -31.14 -31.36 -15.80
C THR A 352 -31.21 -31.36 -14.27
N VAL A 353 -31.64 -30.24 -13.68
CA VAL A 353 -31.99 -30.20 -12.25
C VAL A 353 -33.41 -30.74 -12.12
N LEU A 354 -33.54 -31.98 -11.63
CA LEU A 354 -34.83 -32.53 -11.24
C LEU A 354 -35.24 -31.83 -9.93
N GLY A 355 -36.39 -31.15 -9.91
CA GLY A 355 -36.96 -30.59 -8.69
C GLY A 355 -37.65 -31.68 -7.88
N ASP A 356 -37.43 -31.70 -6.57
CA ASP A 356 -38.18 -32.51 -5.60
C ASP A 356 -39.59 -31.95 -5.38
#